data_AF-A0A7S2IY94-F1
#
_entry.id   AF-A0A7S2IY94-F1
#
_cell.length_a   1.000
_cell.length_b   1.000
_cell.length_c   1.000
_cell.angle_alpha   90.00
_cell.angle_beta   90.00
_cell.angle_gamma   90.00
#
_symmetry.space_group_name_H-M   'P 1'
#
loop_
_entity.id
_entity.type
_entity.pdbx_description
1 polymer ?
#
loop_
_entity_poly.entity_id
_entity_poly.type
_entity_poly.pdbx_seq_one_letter_code
_entity_poly.pdbx_strand_id
1 'polypeptide(L)'
;VALRRRQVFHAAPRISAASCMLKDADATLTSIPSLQPGSGHVRPLLRRAYTWTWLRVPRQAFINPNSKSHMTYGIISMLVIMFEITALPFVLAWDVSLAGWLQILAWGTPFFWTVDIGVHFCTGTYRHGELCMQWKAVALNYCRTWLALDLVVVAFDWASLAIGLSSEGATDAQRFTKLGRVFRIVGIMRLVRVIRTVEEIIDMWLSEALRLACRVGGIFLSVMWGAHVLSCVWFFVGT
;
A
#
# COMPACT_ATOMS: atom_id res chain seq x y z
N VAL A 1 -38.71 8.05 -34.88
CA VAL A 1 -37.47 8.85 -35.01
C VAL A 1 -36.80 8.88 -33.64
N ALA A 2 -35.83 7.98 -33.45
CA ALA A 2 -35.22 7.68 -32.16
C ALA A 2 -34.04 8.62 -31.85
N LEU A 3 -34.16 9.44 -30.81
CA LEU A 3 -33.10 10.30 -30.31
C LEU A 3 -32.17 9.48 -29.39
N ARG A 4 -31.03 9.08 -29.96
CA ARG A 4 -29.95 8.33 -29.32
C ARG A 4 -29.12 9.29 -28.46
N ARG A 5 -29.32 9.29 -27.14
CA ARG A 5 -28.38 9.82 -26.13
C ARG A 5 -27.01 9.16 -26.34
N ARG A 6 -26.06 9.87 -26.96
CA ARG A 6 -24.64 9.50 -26.91
C ARG A 6 -24.02 10.14 -25.67
N GLN A 7 -23.59 9.24 -24.79
CA GLN A 7 -22.86 9.49 -23.57
C GLN A 7 -21.61 10.34 -23.84
N VAL A 8 -21.44 11.39 -23.05
CA VAL A 8 -20.19 12.10 -22.84
C VAL A 8 -19.23 11.10 -22.16
N PHE A 9 -18.40 10.43 -22.95
CA PHE A 9 -17.26 9.70 -22.41
C PHE A 9 -16.20 10.73 -22.01
N HIS A 10 -15.97 10.83 -20.69
CA HIS A 10 -14.88 11.58 -20.08
C HIS A 10 -13.54 11.25 -20.75
N ALA A 11 -12.97 12.22 -21.47
CA ALA A 11 -11.61 12.17 -21.97
C ALA A 11 -10.63 12.70 -20.90
N ALA A 12 -10.04 11.79 -20.11
CA ALA A 12 -8.78 11.97 -19.39
C ALA A 12 -8.25 10.56 -19.03
N PRO A 13 -6.95 10.21 -19.18
CA PRO A 13 -5.79 10.95 -18.67
C PRO A 13 -4.51 10.81 -19.54
N ARG A 14 -4.55 11.05 -20.86
CA ARG A 14 -3.37 10.88 -21.72
C ARG A 14 -2.25 11.91 -21.51
N ILE A 15 -2.58 13.07 -20.93
CA ILE A 15 -1.64 14.20 -20.78
C ILE A 15 -0.75 14.06 -19.53
N SER A 16 -1.28 13.49 -18.43
CA SER A 16 -0.56 13.38 -17.14
C SER A 16 0.69 12.50 -17.20
N ALA A 17 0.62 11.37 -17.92
CA ALA A 17 1.73 10.41 -17.99
C ALA A 17 2.93 10.89 -18.83
N ALA A 18 2.68 11.78 -19.80
CA ALA A 18 3.73 12.37 -20.62
C ALA A 18 4.52 13.45 -19.86
N SER A 19 3.83 14.23 -19.01
CA SER A 19 4.43 15.28 -18.18
C SER A 19 5.40 14.72 -17.13
N CYS A 20 5.01 13.62 -16.47
CA CYS A 20 5.80 12.99 -15.39
C CYS A 20 7.18 12.50 -15.88
N MET A 21 7.24 11.91 -17.09
CA MET A 21 8.49 11.41 -17.66
C MET A 21 9.36 12.49 -18.32
N LEU A 22 8.76 13.58 -18.81
CA LEU A 22 9.54 14.72 -19.32
C LEU A 22 10.32 15.39 -18.20
N LYS A 23 9.74 15.48 -16.99
CA LYS A 23 10.41 16.05 -15.81
C LYS A 23 11.56 15.19 -15.30
N ASP A 24 11.41 13.86 -15.26
CA ASP A 24 12.51 12.95 -14.91
C ASP A 24 13.67 13.02 -15.93
N ALA A 25 13.36 13.20 -17.21
CA ALA A 25 14.37 13.37 -18.26
C ALA A 25 15.07 14.74 -18.17
N ASP A 26 14.35 15.83 -17.90
CA ASP A 26 14.93 17.16 -17.70
C ASP A 26 15.82 17.22 -16.44
N ALA A 27 15.40 16.55 -15.35
CA ALA A 27 16.22 16.40 -14.14
C ALA A 27 17.50 15.59 -14.37
N THR A 28 17.47 14.64 -15.31
CA THR A 28 18.66 13.86 -15.70
C THR A 28 19.56 14.64 -16.66
N LEU A 29 18.98 15.43 -17.58
CA LEU A 29 19.70 16.25 -18.56
C LEU A 29 20.44 17.43 -17.92
N THR A 30 19.90 18.01 -16.86
CA THR A 30 20.55 19.08 -16.08
C THR A 30 21.78 18.62 -15.30
N SER A 31 21.98 17.32 -15.14
CA SER A 31 23.17 16.73 -14.48
C SER A 31 24.36 16.51 -15.42
N ILE A 32 24.20 16.72 -16.73
CA ILE A 32 25.25 16.53 -17.74
C ILE A 32 25.88 17.89 -18.09
N PRO A 33 27.14 18.16 -17.69
CA PRO A 33 27.78 19.48 -17.86
C PRO A 33 27.98 19.91 -19.32
N SER A 34 27.89 18.99 -20.28
CA SER A 34 28.15 19.24 -21.70
C SER A 34 26.95 19.78 -22.49
N LEU A 35 25.79 20.00 -21.87
CA LEU A 35 24.61 20.61 -22.49
C LEU A 35 24.34 22.02 -21.94
N GLN A 36 25.28 22.95 -22.16
CA GLN A 36 25.01 24.37 -21.92
C GLN A 36 24.29 25.03 -23.12
N PRO A 37 23.39 26.00 -22.88
CA PRO A 37 22.46 26.54 -23.87
C PRO A 37 23.14 27.56 -24.80
N GLY A 38 24.01 27.09 -25.70
CA GLY A 38 24.77 27.96 -26.61
C GLY A 38 24.56 27.72 -28.11
N SER A 39 24.00 26.58 -28.54
CA SER A 39 23.92 26.24 -29.97
C SER A 39 22.49 25.91 -30.42
N GLY A 40 21.91 26.83 -31.20
CA GLY A 40 20.53 26.78 -31.72
C GLY A 40 20.23 25.64 -32.73
N HIS A 41 21.12 24.65 -32.88
CA HIS A 41 21.02 23.61 -33.90
C HIS A 41 20.78 22.18 -33.37
N VAL A 42 20.80 21.96 -32.04
CA VAL A 42 20.71 20.59 -31.47
C VAL A 42 19.26 20.16 -31.18
N ARG A 43 18.30 21.09 -31.24
CA ARG A 43 16.90 20.86 -30.85
C ARG A 43 16.12 19.84 -31.73
N PRO A 44 16.32 19.71 -33.06
CA PRO A 44 15.43 18.86 -33.86
C PRO A 44 15.78 17.35 -33.81
N LEU A 45 17.03 16.99 -33.51
CA LEU A 45 17.46 15.57 -33.49
C LEU A 45 17.10 14.87 -32.17
N LEU A 46 17.21 15.55 -31.04
CA LEU A 46 16.77 15.03 -29.75
C LEU A 46 15.25 14.80 -29.71
N ARG A 47 14.48 15.68 -30.38
CA ARG A 47 13.02 15.52 -30.53
C ARG A 47 12.64 14.26 -31.30
N ARG A 48 13.46 13.89 -32.30
CA ARG A 48 13.25 12.72 -33.17
C ARG A 48 13.61 11.41 -32.47
N ALA A 49 14.68 11.39 -31.67
CA ALA A 49 14.99 10.24 -30.80
C ALA A 49 13.92 10.04 -29.73
N TYR A 50 13.37 11.14 -29.17
CA TYR A 50 12.28 11.08 -28.21
C TYR A 50 11.05 10.38 -28.81
N THR A 51 10.68 10.68 -30.06
CA THR A 51 9.49 10.13 -30.74
C THR A 51 9.52 8.61 -30.99
N TRP A 52 10.68 7.96 -31.03
CA TRP A 52 10.76 6.51 -31.27
C TRP A 52 10.42 5.65 -30.04
N THR A 53 10.49 6.21 -28.83
CA THR A 53 10.08 5.51 -27.60
C THR A 53 8.55 5.46 -27.45
N TRP A 54 7.78 6.18 -28.29
CA TRP A 54 6.32 6.36 -28.17
C TRP A 54 5.46 5.22 -28.74
N LEU A 55 6.06 4.17 -29.29
CA LEU A 55 5.33 3.03 -29.89
C LEU A 55 5.16 1.82 -28.96
N ARG A 56 5.70 1.84 -27.74
CA ARG A 56 5.37 0.82 -26.74
C ARG A 56 4.29 1.36 -25.84
N VAL A 57 3.03 1.02 -26.17
CA VAL A 57 1.85 1.27 -25.33
C VAL A 57 2.20 0.90 -23.88
N PRO A 58 2.41 1.86 -22.96
CA PRO A 58 2.70 1.50 -21.59
C PRO A 58 1.41 0.90 -21.03
N ARG A 59 1.47 -0.35 -20.56
CA ARG A 59 0.37 -0.92 -19.76
C ARG A 59 0.12 0.05 -18.61
N GLN A 60 -1.03 0.69 -18.63
CA GLN A 60 -1.42 1.66 -17.63
C GLN A 60 -1.78 0.89 -16.34
N ALA A 61 -1.40 1.44 -15.19
CA ALA A 61 -1.92 1.01 -13.90
C ALA A 61 -3.45 1.11 -13.97
N PHE A 62 -4.12 0.01 -13.62
CA PHE A 62 -5.55 -0.14 -13.84
C PHE A 62 -6.38 0.65 -12.82
N ILE A 63 -5.82 0.93 -11.65
CA ILE A 63 -6.54 1.54 -10.53
C ILE A 63 -6.09 2.99 -10.37
N ASN A 64 -7.04 3.90 -10.58
CA ASN A 64 -6.86 5.31 -10.25
C ASN A 64 -6.94 5.47 -8.71
N PRO A 65 -5.93 6.08 -8.05
CA PRO A 65 -5.95 6.28 -6.60
C PRO A 65 -7.14 7.14 -6.13
N ASN A 66 -7.67 8.01 -6.99
CA ASN A 66 -8.86 8.82 -6.73
C ASN A 66 -10.19 8.12 -7.14
N SER A 67 -10.14 6.83 -7.48
CA SER A 67 -11.36 6.06 -7.74
C SER A 67 -12.07 5.72 -6.42
N LYS A 68 -13.41 5.75 -6.43
CA LYS A 68 -14.24 5.26 -5.31
C LYS A 68 -13.92 3.80 -4.96
N SER A 69 -13.52 2.99 -5.94
CA SER A 69 -13.11 1.59 -5.70
C SER A 69 -11.86 1.48 -4.84
N HIS A 70 -10.85 2.33 -5.10
CA HIS A 70 -9.62 2.39 -4.32
C HIS A 70 -9.89 2.87 -2.89
N MET A 71 -10.82 3.83 -2.75
CA MET A 71 -11.27 4.31 -1.46
C MET A 71 -11.97 3.23 -0.63
N THR A 72 -12.92 2.49 -1.21
CA THR A 72 -13.57 1.37 -0.51
C THR A 72 -12.56 0.33 -0.08
N TYR A 73 -11.57 0.03 -0.93
CA TYR A 73 -10.49 -0.88 -0.58
C TYR A 73 -9.65 -0.38 0.60
N GLY A 74 -9.32 0.93 0.63
CA GLY A 74 -8.64 1.56 1.75
C GLY A 74 -9.42 1.45 3.07
N ILE A 75 -10.74 1.63 3.05
CA ILE A 75 -11.61 1.47 4.23
C ILE A 75 -11.62 0.01 4.70
N ILE A 76 -11.74 -0.96 3.78
CA ILE A 76 -11.70 -2.39 4.12
C ILE A 76 -10.33 -2.74 4.73
N SER A 77 -9.24 -2.31 4.10
CA SER A 77 -7.88 -2.51 4.61
C SER A 77 -7.68 -1.90 6.00
N MET A 78 -8.25 -0.72 6.25
CA MET A 78 -8.27 -0.08 7.57
C MET A 78 -8.98 -0.92 8.63
N LEU A 79 -10.14 -1.50 8.30
CA LEU A 79 -10.88 -2.35 9.25
C LEU A 79 -10.13 -3.65 9.55
N VAL A 80 -9.55 -4.27 8.52
CA VAL A 80 -8.76 -5.51 8.65
C VAL A 80 -7.53 -5.26 9.53
N ILE A 81 -6.78 -4.18 9.29
CA ILE A 81 -5.59 -3.87 10.08
C ILE A 81 -5.94 -3.48 11.52
N MET A 82 -7.02 -2.72 11.75
CA MET A 82 -7.48 -2.37 13.11
C MET A 82 -7.83 -3.61 13.93
N PHE A 83 -8.50 -4.58 13.29
CA PHE A 83 -8.79 -5.86 13.91
C PHE A 83 -7.48 -6.62 14.21
N GLU A 84 -6.58 -6.71 13.24
CA GLU A 84 -5.29 -7.41 13.39
C GLU A 84 -4.46 -6.84 14.55
N ILE A 85 -4.24 -5.53 14.59
CA ILE A 85 -3.42 -4.90 15.64
C ILE A 85 -4.05 -4.99 17.04
N THR A 86 -5.36 -5.22 17.14
CA THR A 86 -6.06 -5.38 18.42
C THR A 86 -6.06 -6.85 18.87
N ALA A 87 -6.26 -7.77 17.93
CA ALA A 87 -6.30 -9.20 18.20
C ALA A 87 -4.90 -9.79 18.47
N LEU A 88 -3.85 -9.28 17.83
CA LEU A 88 -2.50 -9.84 17.96
C LEU A 88 -1.93 -9.78 19.39
N PRO A 89 -1.94 -8.64 20.11
CA PRO A 89 -1.45 -8.59 21.50
C PRO A 89 -2.23 -9.53 22.42
N PHE A 90 -3.54 -9.66 22.18
CA PHE A 90 -4.41 -10.55 22.95
C PHE A 90 -4.05 -12.02 22.72
N VAL A 91 -3.91 -12.45 21.46
CA VAL A 91 -3.54 -13.84 21.13
C VAL A 91 -2.14 -14.18 21.64
N LEU A 92 -1.21 -13.21 21.62
CA LEU A 92 0.14 -13.38 22.16
C LEU A 92 0.16 -13.50 23.68
N ALA A 93 -0.56 -12.62 24.39
CA ALA A 93 -0.54 -12.57 25.84
C ALA A 93 -1.24 -13.76 26.49
N TRP A 94 -2.35 -14.23 25.92
CA TRP A 94 -3.13 -15.37 26.44
C TRP A 94 -2.80 -16.72 25.79
N ASP A 95 -1.79 -16.78 24.91
CA ASP A 95 -1.42 -17.95 24.10
C ASP A 95 -2.63 -18.70 23.52
N VAL A 96 -3.59 -17.94 22.97
CA VAL A 96 -4.84 -18.49 22.47
C VAL A 96 -4.57 -19.37 21.26
N SER A 97 -5.04 -20.62 21.31
CA SER A 97 -4.94 -21.54 20.18
C SER A 97 -5.79 -21.05 19.01
N LEU A 98 -5.23 -21.11 17.80
CA LEU A 98 -5.89 -20.67 16.56
C LEU A 98 -6.89 -21.71 16.08
N ALA A 99 -7.97 -21.91 16.85
CA ALA A 99 -9.04 -22.87 16.57
C ALA A 99 -10.37 -22.18 16.26
N GLY A 100 -11.22 -22.84 15.47
CA GLY A 100 -12.56 -22.34 15.13
C GLY A 100 -12.51 -21.06 14.28
N TRP A 101 -13.24 -20.02 14.71
CA TRP A 101 -13.33 -18.75 13.96
C TRP A 101 -11.98 -18.02 13.85
N LEU A 102 -11.09 -18.18 14.84
CA LEU A 102 -9.73 -17.62 14.80
C LEU A 102 -8.88 -18.27 13.71
N GLN A 103 -9.15 -19.54 13.37
CA GLN A 103 -8.45 -20.22 12.28
C GLN A 103 -8.81 -19.61 10.92
N ILE A 104 -10.08 -19.25 10.70
CA ILE A 104 -10.52 -18.59 9.47
C ILE A 104 -9.75 -17.27 9.28
N LEU A 105 -9.61 -16.49 10.36
CA LEU A 105 -8.85 -15.24 10.34
C LEU A 105 -7.36 -15.48 10.17
N ALA A 106 -6.81 -16.52 10.79
CA ALA A 106 -5.40 -16.89 10.67
C ALA A 106 -4.99 -17.15 9.21
N TRP A 107 -5.88 -17.74 8.41
CA TRP A 107 -5.67 -17.98 6.97
C TRP A 107 -6.11 -16.79 6.11
N GLY A 108 -7.21 -16.14 6.47
CA GLY A 108 -7.79 -15.04 5.72
C GLY A 108 -6.89 -13.80 5.71
N THR A 109 -6.22 -13.49 6.82
CA THR A 109 -5.38 -12.30 6.94
C THR A 109 -4.15 -12.35 6.01
N PRO A 110 -3.30 -13.40 6.03
CA PRO A 110 -2.17 -13.51 5.09
C PRO A 110 -2.63 -13.54 3.63
N PHE A 111 -3.76 -14.18 3.33
CA PHE A 111 -4.35 -14.17 2.00
C PHE A 111 -4.74 -12.75 1.56
N PHE A 112 -5.44 -12.00 2.41
CA PHE A 112 -5.83 -10.62 2.14
C PHE A 112 -4.60 -9.74 1.85
N TRP A 113 -3.56 -9.83 2.67
CA TRP A 113 -2.33 -9.06 2.48
C TRP A 113 -1.52 -9.52 1.26
N THR A 114 -1.62 -10.78 0.85
CA THR A 114 -1.03 -11.25 -0.41
C THR A 114 -1.71 -10.61 -1.61
N VAL A 115 -3.04 -10.48 -1.58
CA VAL A 115 -3.82 -9.78 -2.62
C VAL A 115 -3.52 -8.28 -2.59
N ASP A 116 -3.37 -7.68 -1.41
CA ASP A 116 -3.02 -6.27 -1.22
C ASP A 116 -1.72 -5.89 -1.92
N ILE A 117 -0.70 -6.73 -1.86
CA ILE A 117 0.54 -6.54 -2.63
C ILE A 117 0.24 -6.42 -4.13
N GLY A 118 -0.59 -7.32 -4.67
CA GLY A 118 -1.00 -7.29 -6.08
C GLY A 118 -1.79 -6.04 -6.47
N VAL A 119 -2.68 -5.59 -5.59
CA VAL A 119 -3.44 -4.34 -5.77
C VAL A 119 -2.49 -3.14 -5.80
N HIS A 120 -1.50 -3.08 -4.91
CA HIS A 120 -0.50 -2.01 -4.87
C HIS A 120 0.35 -1.93 -6.14
N PHE A 121 0.66 -3.06 -6.79
CA PHE A 121 1.29 -3.05 -8.13
C PHE A 121 0.40 -2.45 -9.23
N CYS A 122 -0.91 -2.45 -9.02
CA CYS A 122 -1.90 -1.98 -9.99
C CYS A 122 -2.41 -0.56 -9.69
N THR A 123 -2.03 0.04 -8.57
CA THR A 123 -2.44 1.37 -8.13
C THR A 123 -1.44 2.44 -8.57
N GLY A 124 -1.92 3.50 -9.22
CA GLY A 124 -1.08 4.64 -9.63
C GLY A 124 -0.47 5.39 -8.44
N THR A 125 0.74 5.93 -8.63
CA THR A 125 1.44 6.72 -7.59
C THR A 125 1.58 8.18 -8.03
N TYR A 126 1.57 9.10 -7.06
CA TYR A 126 1.88 10.50 -7.30
C TYR A 126 3.40 10.72 -7.23
N ARG A 127 3.99 11.26 -8.29
CA ARG A 127 5.38 11.75 -8.28
C ARG A 127 5.42 13.21 -8.65
N HIS A 128 6.08 14.02 -7.81
CA HIS A 128 6.22 15.47 -8.04
C HIS A 128 4.91 16.21 -8.31
N GLY A 129 3.82 15.80 -7.64
CA GLY A 129 2.48 16.36 -7.84
C GLY A 129 1.74 15.87 -9.09
N GLU A 130 2.34 15.00 -9.89
CA GLU A 130 1.72 14.43 -11.09
C GLU A 130 1.35 12.96 -10.90
N LEU A 131 0.21 12.57 -11.45
CA LEU A 131 -0.30 11.21 -11.36
C LEU A 131 0.36 10.34 -12.44
N CYS A 132 1.26 9.44 -12.02
CA CYS A 132 2.01 8.57 -12.92
C CYS A 132 1.34 7.18 -12.94
N MET A 133 0.65 6.89 -14.05
CA MET A 133 -0.09 5.65 -14.29
C MET A 133 0.71 4.58 -15.03
N GLN A 134 2.04 4.70 -15.11
CA GLN A 134 2.82 3.72 -15.86
C GLN A 134 3.14 2.52 -14.98
N TRP A 135 2.63 1.33 -15.33
CA TRP A 135 2.80 0.12 -14.51
C TRP A 135 4.26 -0.18 -14.17
N LYS A 136 5.18 -0.01 -15.13
CA LYS A 136 6.62 -0.23 -14.90
C LYS A 136 7.21 0.73 -13.87
N ALA A 137 6.84 2.01 -13.95
CA ALA A 137 7.33 3.02 -13.02
C ALA A 137 6.76 2.80 -11.61
N VAL A 138 5.47 2.47 -11.52
CA VAL A 138 4.79 2.10 -10.26
C VAL A 138 5.45 0.87 -9.65
N ALA A 139 5.62 -0.20 -10.43
CA ALA A 139 6.20 -1.45 -9.97
C ALA A 139 7.64 -1.23 -9.49
N LEU A 140 8.50 -0.53 -10.24
CA LEU A 140 9.88 -0.25 -9.82
C LEU A 140 9.94 0.57 -8.53
N ASN A 141 9.06 1.57 -8.39
CA ASN A 141 8.98 2.37 -7.18
C ASN A 141 8.59 1.51 -5.99
N TYR A 142 7.51 0.72 -6.12
CA TYR A 142 7.02 -0.17 -5.06
C TYR A 142 8.04 -1.25 -4.69
N CYS A 143 8.72 -1.85 -5.68
CA CYS A 143 9.81 -2.80 -5.48
C CYS A 143 10.94 -2.23 -4.63
N ARG A 144 11.30 -0.96 -4.84
CA ARG A 144 12.42 -0.30 -4.14
C ARG A 144 12.06 0.14 -2.73
N THR A 145 10.79 0.44 -2.45
CA THR A 145 10.38 1.04 -1.17
C THR A 145 9.76 0.05 -0.19
N TRP A 146 8.84 -0.81 -0.65
CA TRP A 146 7.92 -1.52 0.26
C TRP A 146 7.82 -3.03 -0.01
N LEU A 147 8.01 -3.47 -1.26
CA LEU A 147 7.84 -4.88 -1.63
C LEU A 147 8.68 -5.83 -0.79
N ALA A 148 9.96 -5.49 -0.55
CA ALA A 148 10.85 -6.36 0.23
C ALA A 148 10.30 -6.61 1.64
N LEU A 149 9.80 -5.57 2.31
CA LEU A 149 9.19 -5.68 3.64
C LEU A 149 7.88 -6.47 3.59
N ASP A 150 7.02 -6.17 2.62
CA ASP A 150 5.73 -6.86 2.49
C ASP A 150 5.89 -8.36 2.21
N LEU A 151 6.79 -8.72 1.30
CA LEU A 151 7.10 -10.10 0.98
C LEU A 151 7.66 -10.84 2.17
N VAL A 152 8.57 -10.22 2.93
CA VAL A 152 9.13 -10.84 4.14
C VAL A 152 8.02 -11.12 5.15
N VAL A 153 7.17 -10.13 5.47
CA VAL A 153 6.08 -10.31 6.43
C VAL A 153 5.09 -11.38 5.97
N VAL A 154 4.64 -11.34 4.71
CA VAL A 154 3.73 -12.35 4.15
C VAL A 154 4.37 -13.74 4.12
N ALA A 155 5.66 -13.84 3.78
CA ALA A 155 6.37 -15.11 3.78
C ALA A 155 6.48 -15.71 5.18
N PHE A 156 6.77 -14.89 6.21
CA PHE A 156 6.78 -15.35 7.60
C PHE A 156 5.38 -15.77 8.07
N ASP A 157 4.33 -15.06 7.66
CA ASP A 157 2.95 -15.45 7.96
C ASP A 157 2.61 -16.83 7.38
N TRP A 158 2.87 -17.06 6.10
CA TRP A 158 2.63 -18.36 5.46
C TRP A 158 3.52 -19.46 6.04
N ALA A 159 4.80 -19.17 6.33
CA ALA A 159 5.70 -20.13 6.95
C ALA A 159 5.22 -20.52 8.36
N SER A 160 4.75 -19.55 9.15
CA SER A 160 4.22 -19.82 10.49
C SER A 160 2.98 -20.70 10.47
N LEU A 161 2.11 -20.54 9.46
CA LEU A 161 0.94 -21.40 9.23
C LEU A 161 1.36 -22.80 8.78
N ALA A 162 2.26 -22.89 7.79
CA ALA A 162 2.71 -24.18 7.25
C ALA A 162 3.40 -25.05 8.31
N ILE A 163 4.21 -24.43 9.17
CA ILE A 163 4.85 -25.11 10.30
C ILE A 163 3.80 -25.54 11.32
N GLY A 164 2.85 -24.66 11.65
CA GLY A 164 1.77 -24.98 12.59
C GLY A 164 0.87 -26.16 12.18
N LEU A 165 0.74 -26.42 10.87
CA LEU A 165 -0.01 -27.58 10.34
C LEU A 165 0.80 -28.87 10.32
N SER A 166 2.13 -28.79 10.23
CA SER A 166 3.02 -29.94 10.03
C SER A 166 3.64 -30.45 11.33
N SER A 167 3.73 -29.61 12.36
CA SER A 167 4.36 -29.97 13.63
C SER A 167 3.34 -30.35 14.70
N GLU A 168 2.94 -31.62 14.76
CA GLU A 168 2.43 -32.21 15.99
C GLU A 168 3.64 -32.54 16.91
N GLY A 169 4.08 -31.58 17.74
CA GLY A 169 4.94 -31.88 18.90
C GLY A 169 6.44 -31.58 18.81
N ALA A 170 6.95 -30.90 17.77
CA ALA A 170 8.37 -30.51 17.70
C ALA A 170 8.66 -29.17 18.42
N THR A 171 9.61 -29.16 19.35
CA THR A 171 10.02 -27.96 20.13
C THR A 171 10.57 -26.83 19.26
N ASP A 172 11.27 -27.16 18.18
CA ASP A 172 11.77 -26.16 17.23
C ASP A 172 10.64 -25.49 16.45
N ALA A 173 9.57 -26.22 16.13
CA ALA A 173 8.41 -25.66 15.45
C ALA A 173 7.63 -24.66 16.32
N GLN A 174 7.61 -24.86 17.65
CA GLN A 174 7.07 -23.87 18.58
C GLN A 174 7.89 -22.56 18.59
N ARG A 175 9.21 -22.62 18.35
CA ARG A 175 10.03 -21.40 18.24
C ARG A 175 9.71 -20.63 16.97
N PHE A 176 9.56 -21.33 15.84
CA PHE A 176 9.22 -20.70 14.55
C PHE A 176 7.82 -20.09 14.54
N THR A 177 6.84 -20.75 15.15
CA THR A 177 5.48 -20.19 15.29
C THR A 177 5.49 -18.93 16.17
N LYS A 178 6.22 -18.92 17.29
CA LYS A 178 6.42 -17.70 18.11
C LYS A 178 7.10 -16.59 17.32
N LEU A 179 8.14 -16.91 16.55
CA LEU A 179 8.84 -15.93 15.71
C LEU A 179 7.92 -15.35 14.64
N GLY A 180 7.08 -16.18 14.00
CA GLY A 180 6.05 -15.72 13.07
C GLY A 180 5.10 -14.70 13.71
N ARG A 181 4.65 -14.95 14.95
CA ARG A 181 3.81 -14.00 15.70
C ARG A 181 4.52 -12.67 15.98
N VAL A 182 5.83 -12.69 16.27
CA VAL A 182 6.62 -11.45 16.44
C VAL A 182 6.78 -10.70 15.12
N PHE A 183 7.00 -11.39 14.00
CA PHE A 183 7.08 -10.76 12.69
C PHE A 183 5.78 -10.09 12.25
N ARG A 184 4.62 -10.55 12.75
CA ARG A 184 3.35 -9.82 12.55
C ARG A 184 3.36 -8.41 13.14
N ILE A 185 4.17 -8.15 14.18
CA ILE A 185 4.36 -6.78 14.72
C ILE A 185 5.01 -5.88 13.66
N VAL A 186 5.91 -6.41 12.82
CA VAL A 186 6.46 -5.66 11.68
C VAL A 186 5.36 -5.32 10.66
N GLY A 187 4.31 -6.15 10.58
CA GLY A 187 3.09 -5.87 9.83
C GLY A 187 2.36 -4.59 10.27
N ILE A 188 2.54 -4.11 11.51
CA ILE A 188 2.00 -2.82 11.98
C ILE A 188 2.54 -1.66 11.12
N MET A 189 3.72 -1.79 10.50
CA MET A 189 4.22 -0.78 9.58
C MET A 189 3.30 -0.54 8.37
N ARG A 190 2.43 -1.51 8.02
CA ARG A 190 1.37 -1.31 7.01
C ARG A 190 0.36 -0.24 7.44
N LEU A 191 0.17 -0.04 8.74
CA LEU A 191 -0.69 1.03 9.29
C LEU A 191 -0.21 2.40 8.85
N VAL A 192 1.10 2.62 8.74
CA VAL A 192 1.65 3.90 8.25
C VAL A 192 1.16 4.22 6.84
N ARG A 193 0.98 3.21 5.99
CA ARG A 193 0.44 3.40 4.63
C ARG A 193 -1.05 3.68 4.66
N VAL A 194 -1.79 2.89 5.43
CA VAL A 194 -3.24 3.08 5.58
C VAL A 194 -3.56 4.46 6.14
N ILE A 195 -2.81 4.94 7.15
CA ILE A 195 -2.96 6.28 7.71
C ILE A 195 -2.80 7.35 6.62
N ARG A 196 -1.76 7.25 5.77
CA ARG A 196 -1.55 8.21 4.67
C ARG A 196 -2.73 8.20 3.69
N THR A 197 -3.22 7.02 3.31
CA THR A 197 -4.39 6.91 2.43
C THR A 197 -5.65 7.48 3.09
N VAL A 198 -5.83 7.28 4.39
CA VAL A 198 -6.97 7.81 5.14
C VAL A 198 -6.88 9.33 5.27
N GLU A 199 -5.70 9.89 5.52
CA GLU A 199 -5.48 11.34 5.54
C GLU A 199 -5.87 11.98 4.20
N GLU A 200 -5.43 11.39 3.08
CA GLU A 200 -5.81 11.85 1.73
C GLU A 200 -7.34 11.78 1.51
N ILE A 201 -8.01 10.74 2.02
CA ILE A 201 -9.47 10.59 1.90
C ILE A 201 -10.20 11.63 2.76
N ILE A 202 -9.77 11.79 4.02
CA ILE A 202 -10.32 12.79 4.93
C ILE A 202 -10.17 14.18 4.33
N ASP A 203 -9.03 14.43 3.69
CA ASP A 203 -8.71 15.72 3.11
C ASP A 203 -9.62 16.10 1.94
N MET A 204 -10.07 15.14 1.15
CA MET A 204 -10.94 15.37 0.00
C MET A 204 -12.44 15.41 0.33
N TRP A 205 -12.91 14.68 1.34
CA TRP A 205 -14.35 14.41 1.53
C TRP A 205 -14.97 15.07 2.77
N LEU A 206 -14.19 15.36 3.82
CA LEU A 206 -14.75 15.87 5.07
C LEU A 206 -14.72 17.40 5.15
N SER A 207 -15.82 17.97 5.63
CA SER A 207 -15.90 19.37 6.06
C SER A 207 -14.95 19.63 7.23
N GLU A 208 -14.52 20.88 7.41
CA GLU A 208 -13.56 21.26 8.46
C GLU A 208 -13.98 20.79 9.86
N ALA A 209 -15.28 20.91 10.17
CA ALA A 209 -15.84 20.46 11.44
C ALA A 209 -15.74 18.93 11.63
N LEU A 210 -16.10 18.14 10.60
CA LEU A 210 -16.00 16.69 10.65
C LEU A 210 -14.54 16.22 10.68
N ARG A 211 -13.64 16.92 9.98
CA ARG A 211 -12.20 16.62 10.02
C ARG A 211 -11.63 16.77 11.42
N LEU A 212 -11.96 17.87 12.10
CA LEU A 212 -11.54 18.10 13.48
C LEU A 212 -12.11 17.01 14.41
N ALA A 213 -13.40 16.69 14.26
CA ALA A 213 -14.06 15.65 15.04
C ALA A 213 -13.40 14.27 14.82
N CYS A 214 -13.13 13.86 13.58
CA CYS A 214 -12.46 12.60 13.26
C CYS A 214 -11.03 12.56 13.81
N ARG A 215 -10.29 13.68 13.72
CA ARG A 215 -8.92 13.76 14.25
C ARG A 215 -8.88 13.61 15.77
N VAL A 216 -9.77 14.32 16.47
CA VAL A 216 -9.90 14.24 17.93
C VAL A 216 -10.36 12.84 18.34
N GLY A 217 -11.40 12.30 17.69
CA GLY A 217 -11.87 10.93 17.93
C GLY A 217 -10.79 9.88 17.70
N GLY A 218 -9.95 10.06 16.67
CA GLY A 218 -8.80 9.19 16.40
C GLY A 218 -7.77 9.18 17.54
N ILE A 219 -7.55 10.32 18.20
CA ILE A 219 -6.67 10.40 19.38
C ILE A 219 -7.27 9.64 20.57
N PHE A 220 -8.57 9.76 20.82
CA PHE A 220 -9.23 8.98 21.88
C PHE A 220 -9.11 7.47 21.64
N LEU A 221 -9.37 7.03 20.40
CA LEU A 221 -9.23 5.63 20.01
C LEU A 221 -7.79 5.14 20.14
N SER A 222 -6.79 5.96 19.78
CA SER A 222 -5.38 5.56 19.89
C SER A 222 -4.92 5.40 21.34
N VAL A 223 -5.39 6.28 22.25
CA VAL A 223 -5.12 6.14 23.70
C VAL A 223 -5.76 4.88 24.25
N MET A 224 -7.01 4.59 23.90
CA MET A 224 -7.70 3.37 24.34
C MET A 224 -7.00 2.11 23.83
N TRP A 225 -6.57 2.11 22.57
CA TRP A 225 -5.80 1.01 21.99
C TRP A 225 -4.44 0.83 22.69
N GLY A 226 -3.74 1.93 23.01
CA GLY A 226 -2.50 1.88 23.79
C GLY A 226 -2.69 1.26 25.18
N ALA A 227 -3.80 1.57 25.86
CA ALA A 227 -4.15 0.96 27.15
C ALA A 227 -4.40 -0.55 27.04
N HIS A 228 -5.08 -1.00 25.96
CA HIS A 228 -5.27 -2.42 25.66
C HIS A 228 -3.95 -3.15 25.42
N VAL A 229 -3.05 -2.57 24.63
CA VAL A 229 -1.73 -3.17 24.39
C VAL A 229 -0.94 -3.25 25.71
N LEU A 230 -0.96 -2.19 26.52
CA LEU A 230 -0.25 -2.15 27.80
C LEU A 230 -0.76 -3.22 28.77
N SER A 231 -2.09 -3.44 28.84
CA SER A 231 -2.65 -4.48 29.69
C SER A 231 -2.29 -5.89 29.20
N CYS A 232 -2.27 -6.12 27.88
CA CYS A 232 -1.83 -7.39 27.30
C CYS A 232 -0.35 -7.66 27.58
N VAL A 233 0.52 -6.65 27.40
CA VAL A 233 1.96 -6.77 27.68
C VAL A 233 2.21 -7.02 29.16
N TRP A 234 1.49 -6.33 30.04
CA TRP A 234 1.59 -6.55 31.48
C TRP A 234 1.26 -8.00 31.88
N PHE A 235 0.17 -8.55 31.34
CA PHE A 235 -0.20 -9.94 31.56
C PHE A 235 0.85 -10.92 31.02
N PHE A 236 1.37 -10.66 29.82
CA PHE A 236 2.41 -11.49 29.19
C PHE A 236 3.73 -11.50 29.98
N VAL A 237 4.11 -10.37 30.59
CA VAL A 237 5.33 -10.28 31.42
C VAL A 237 5.12 -10.91 32.80
N GLY A 238 3.90 -10.85 33.33
CA GLY A 238 3.56 -11.41 34.64
C GLY A 238 3.32 -12.93 34.66
N THR A 239 3.21 -13.57 33.49
CA THR A 239 2.97 -15.01 33.32
C THR A 239 4.27 -15.74 33.00
#